data_AF-C8PRU9-F1
#
_entry.id   AF-C8PRU9-F1
#
_cell.length_a   1.000
_cell.length_b   1.000
_cell.length_c   1.000
_cell.angle_alpha   90.00
_cell.angle_beta   90.00
_cell.angle_gamma   90.00
#
_symmetry.space_group_name_H-M   'P 1'
#
loop_
_entity.id
_entity.type
_entity.pdbx_description
1 polymer ?
#
loop_
_entity_poly.entity_id
_entity_poly.type
_entity_poly.pdbx_seq_one_letter_code
_entity_poly.pdbx_strand_id
1 'polypeptide(L)'
;MEEAALIDGLGYFKIFTQIVVPLSTPALAAIGLYTAVFFWNDWFNGLIYLKSSQFPVMLFLRNIVNGTATMGDGAGSADMSVIGISIKAAVIIVSTLPIILLYPFLQKYFVKGLTIGSVKG
;
A
#
# COMPACT_ATOMS: atom_id res chain seq x y z
N MET A 1 10.47 2.65 31.80
CA MET A 1 9.07 2.15 31.75
C MET A 1 9.02 0.64 31.85
N GLU A 2 9.81 -0.11 31.07
CA GLU A 2 9.96 -1.57 31.27
C GLU A 2 10.44 -1.93 32.68
N GLU A 3 11.45 -1.20 33.19
CA GLU A 3 11.96 -1.42 34.55
C GLU A 3 10.91 -1.13 35.64
N ALA A 4 10.02 -0.16 35.44
CA ALA A 4 8.92 0.13 36.37
C ALA A 4 7.83 -0.95 36.32
N ALA A 5 7.50 -1.48 35.14
CA ALA A 5 6.51 -2.55 34.98
C ALA A 5 7.01 -3.91 35.53
N LEU A 6 8.32 -4.14 35.49
CA LEU A 6 8.98 -5.27 36.15
C LEU A 6 8.93 -5.15 37.69
N ILE A 7 9.11 -3.94 38.22
CA ILE A 7 8.97 -3.65 39.65
C ILE A 7 7.53 -3.87 40.13
N ASP A 8 6.52 -3.60 39.29
CA ASP A 8 5.10 -3.87 39.56
C ASP A 8 4.67 -5.35 39.40
N GLY A 9 5.61 -6.28 39.15
CA GLY A 9 5.34 -7.71 39.12
C GLY A 9 4.64 -8.21 37.85
N LEU A 10 4.60 -7.42 36.77
CA LEU A 10 4.07 -7.87 35.48
C LEU A 10 5.09 -8.77 34.77
N GLY A 11 4.66 -9.99 34.40
CA GLY A 11 5.48 -10.88 33.58
C GLY A 11 5.79 -10.29 32.20
N TYR A 12 6.99 -10.57 31.67
CA TYR A 12 7.51 -10.03 30.41
C TYR A 12 6.53 -10.08 29.22
N PHE A 13 5.76 -11.17 29.08
CA PHE A 13 4.76 -11.31 28.01
C PHE A 13 3.62 -10.27 28.11
N LYS A 14 3.24 -9.89 29.33
CA LYS A 14 2.18 -8.92 29.60
C LYS A 14 2.68 -7.49 29.38
N ILE A 15 3.94 -7.21 29.74
CA ILE A 15 4.63 -5.95 29.41
C ILE A 15 4.70 -5.77 27.89
N PHE A 16 5.11 -6.80 27.16
CA PHE A 16 5.20 -6.75 25.70
C PHE A 16 3.85 -6.42 25.05
N THR A 17 2.80 -7.16 25.39
CA THR A 17 1.48 -7.01 24.74
C THR A 17 0.71 -5.76 25.19
N GLN A 18 0.82 -5.34 26.45
CA GLN A 18 0.05 -4.22 26.99
C GLN A 18 0.77 -2.87 26.93
N ILE A 19 2.10 -2.85 26.87
CA ILE A 19 2.89 -1.62 26.91
C ILE A 19 3.64 -1.44 25.58
N VAL A 20 4.45 -2.42 25.16
CA VAL A 20 5.33 -2.27 23.98
C VAL A 20 4.54 -2.23 22.68
N VAL A 21 3.58 -3.14 22.49
CA VAL A 21 2.75 -3.22 21.27
C VAL A 21 1.95 -1.94 21.03
N PRO A 22 1.12 -1.43 21.97
CA PRO A 22 0.35 -0.21 21.74
C PRO A 22 1.23 1.02 21.52
N LEU A 23 2.37 1.12 22.20
CA LEU A 23 3.33 2.22 21.99
C LEU A 23 3.95 2.17 20.58
N SER A 24 4.16 0.97 20.04
CA SER A 24 4.71 0.73 18.70
C SER A 24 3.65 0.75 17.59
N THR A 25 2.36 0.92 17.91
CA THR A 25 1.28 0.93 16.90
C THR A 25 1.48 1.94 15.77
N PRO A 26 1.99 3.17 16.00
CA PRO A 26 2.24 4.10 14.90
C PRO A 26 3.35 3.61 13.96
N ALA A 27 4.42 3.02 14.52
CA ALA A 27 5.52 2.47 13.74
C ALA A 27 5.08 1.23 12.94
N LEU A 28 4.30 0.33 13.55
CA LEU A 28 3.74 -0.83 12.87
C LEU A 28 2.75 -0.43 11.76
N ALA A 29 1.96 0.62 11.98
CA ALA A 29 1.08 1.17 10.95
C ALA A 29 1.87 1.72 9.75
N ALA A 30 3.00 2.41 9.99
CA ALA A 30 3.88 2.90 8.94
C ALA A 30 4.50 1.77 8.11
N ILE A 31 5.04 0.74 8.78
CA ILE A 31 5.62 -0.44 8.12
C ILE A 31 4.55 -1.20 7.33
N GLY A 32 3.37 -1.40 7.93
CA GLY A 32 2.23 -2.06 7.29
C GLY A 32 1.77 -1.32 6.03
N LEU A 33 1.67 0.01 6.08
CA LEU A 33 1.37 0.84 4.92
C LEU A 33 2.40 0.66 3.81
N TYR A 34 3.70 0.82 4.15
CA TYR A 34 4.76 0.71 3.16
C TYR A 34 4.76 -0.66 2.48
N THR A 35 4.56 -1.72 3.27
CA THR A 35 4.47 -3.10 2.80
C THR A 35 3.23 -3.31 1.91
N ALA A 36 2.07 -2.77 2.30
CA ALA A 36 0.85 -2.86 1.51
C ALA A 36 0.99 -2.15 0.15
N VAL A 37 1.54 -0.94 0.14
CA VAL A 37 1.81 -0.17 -1.08
C VAL A 37 2.83 -0.90 -1.95
N PHE A 38 3.88 -1.48 -1.35
CA PHE A 38 4.89 -2.25 -2.05
C PHE A 38 4.27 -3.44 -2.81
N PHE A 39 3.56 -4.33 -2.11
CA PHE A 39 2.94 -5.50 -2.75
C PHE A 39 1.81 -5.13 -3.71
N TRP A 40 1.07 -4.06 -3.43
CA TRP A 40 0.03 -3.55 -4.34
C TRP A 40 0.62 -3.13 -5.69
N ASN A 41 1.82 -2.53 -5.68
CA ASN A 41 2.51 -2.09 -6.89
C ASN A 41 3.44 -3.15 -7.49
N ASP A 42 3.54 -4.35 -6.89
CA ASP A 42 4.47 -5.38 -7.32
C ASP A 42 3.97 -6.15 -8.56
N TRP A 43 4.14 -5.52 -9.72
CA TRP A 43 3.85 -6.15 -11.01
C TRP A 43 5.02 -6.98 -11.53
N PHE A 44 6.26 -6.66 -11.15
CA PHE A 44 7.47 -7.25 -11.75
C PHE A 44 7.72 -8.66 -11.22
N ASN A 45 7.62 -8.89 -9.91
CA ASN A 45 7.70 -10.26 -9.38
C ASN A 45 6.53 -11.10 -9.88
N GLY A 46 5.34 -10.51 -9.98
CA GLY A 46 4.18 -11.18 -10.56
C GLY A 46 4.42 -11.61 -12.01
N LEU A 47 5.08 -10.78 -12.82
CA LEU A 47 5.42 -11.10 -14.21
C LEU A 47 6.39 -12.27 -14.32
N ILE A 48 7.38 -12.35 -13.42
CA ILE A 48 8.43 -13.37 -13.46
C ILE A 48 7.92 -14.72 -12.93
N TYR A 49 7.20 -14.70 -11.80
CA TYR A 49 6.94 -15.91 -11.03
C TYR A 49 5.52 -16.48 -11.20
N LEU A 50 4.55 -15.70 -11.67
CA LEU A 50 3.14 -16.12 -11.72
C LEU A 50 2.70 -16.53 -13.12
N LYS A 51 1.81 -17.53 -13.17
CA LYS A 51 1.13 -17.98 -14.39
C LYS A 51 -0.18 -17.20 -14.58
N SER A 52 -0.74 -17.18 -15.80
CA SER A 52 -1.82 -16.24 -16.18
C SER A 52 -3.10 -16.32 -15.35
N SER A 53 -3.35 -17.42 -14.64
CA SER A 53 -4.51 -17.57 -13.74
C SER A 53 -4.35 -16.85 -12.39
N GLN A 54 -3.15 -16.37 -12.06
CA GLN A 54 -2.80 -15.78 -10.76
C GLN A 54 -2.28 -14.34 -10.88
N PHE A 55 -2.56 -13.66 -12.00
CA PHE A 55 -2.02 -12.32 -12.22
C PHE A 55 -2.54 -11.32 -11.17
N PRO A 56 -1.64 -10.63 -10.44
CA PRO A 56 -2.05 -9.57 -9.54
C PRO A 56 -2.66 -8.42 -10.33
N VAL A 57 -3.55 -7.67 -9.69
CA VAL A 57 -4.32 -6.58 -10.31
C VAL A 57 -3.40 -5.60 -11.06
N MET A 58 -2.26 -5.23 -10.47
CA MET A 58 -1.29 -4.32 -11.09
C MET A 58 -0.67 -4.90 -12.37
N LEU A 59 -0.35 -6.20 -12.40
CA LEU A 59 0.17 -6.87 -13.59
C LEU A 59 -0.89 -6.97 -14.69
N PHE A 60 -2.12 -7.31 -14.32
CA PHE A 60 -3.24 -7.40 -15.26
C PHE A 60 -3.52 -6.04 -15.93
N LEU A 61 -3.61 -4.98 -15.12
CA LEU A 61 -3.77 -3.61 -15.58
C LEU A 61 -2.63 -3.18 -16.51
N ARG A 62 -1.38 -3.48 -16.16
CA ARG A 62 -0.21 -3.21 -17.00
C ARG A 62 -0.28 -3.93 -18.35
N ASN A 63 -0.69 -5.19 -18.37
CA ASN A 63 -0.82 -5.96 -19.60
C ASN A 63 -1.90 -5.39 -20.53
N ILE A 64 -3.02 -4.91 -19.97
CA ILE A 64 -4.06 -4.19 -20.73
C ILE A 64 -3.47 -2.93 -21.39
N VAL A 65 -2.75 -2.10 -20.61
CA VAL A 65 -2.13 -0.87 -21.12
C VAL A 65 -1.14 -1.17 -22.25
N ASN A 66 -0.27 -2.17 -22.08
CA ASN A 66 0.71 -2.53 -23.09
C ASN A 66 0.06 -3.12 -24.35
N GLY A 67 -0.98 -3.94 -24.21
CA GLY A 67 -1.73 -4.49 -25.34
C GLY A 67 -2.37 -3.41 -26.22
N THR A 68 -2.93 -2.36 -25.60
CA THR A 68 -3.53 -1.24 -26.34
C THR A 68 -2.51 -0.41 -27.13
N ALA A 69 -1.27 -0.31 -26.65
CA ALA A 69 -0.21 0.41 -27.38
C ALA A 69 0.19 -0.31 -28.68
N THR A 70 0.12 -1.64 -28.70
CA THR A 70 0.49 -2.44 -29.89
C THR A 70 -0.57 -2.48 -30.99
N MET A 71 -1.81 -2.08 -30.69
CA MET A 71 -2.91 -2.08 -31.68
C MET A 71 -3.01 -0.77 -32.49
N GLY A 72 -2.22 0.25 -32.15
CA GLY A 72 -2.31 1.60 -32.73
C GLY A 72 -1.60 1.82 -34.08
N ASP A 73 -0.84 0.85 -34.59
CA ASP A 73 0.00 1.02 -35.80
C ASP A 73 -0.74 0.75 -37.14
N GLY A 74 -2.04 0.45 -37.11
CA GLY A 74 -2.87 0.25 -38.30
C GLY A 74 -3.62 1.51 -38.75
N ALA A 75 -3.75 1.71 -40.07
CA ALA A 75 -4.53 2.80 -40.67
C ALA A 75 -5.98 2.81 -40.14
N GLY A 76 -6.34 3.86 -39.39
CA GLY A 76 -7.52 3.93 -38.49
C GLY A 76 -7.19 4.41 -37.07
N SER A 77 -5.95 4.85 -36.85
CA SER A 77 -5.26 5.04 -35.56
C SER A 77 -5.75 6.17 -34.65
N ALA A 78 -6.55 7.13 -35.14
CA ALA A 78 -6.98 8.27 -34.31
C ALA A 78 -7.93 7.82 -33.17
N ASP A 79 -8.99 7.08 -33.49
CA ASP A 79 -9.93 6.56 -32.48
C ASP A 79 -9.27 5.54 -31.55
N MET A 80 -8.38 4.69 -32.10
CA MET A 80 -7.64 3.70 -31.31
C MET A 80 -6.68 4.36 -30.30
N SER A 81 -6.06 5.49 -30.69
CA SER A 81 -5.17 6.25 -29.80
C SER A 81 -5.92 6.90 -28.63
N VAL A 82 -7.13 7.43 -28.89
CA VAL A 82 -8.01 8.01 -27.86
C VAL A 82 -8.47 6.93 -26.87
N ILE A 83 -8.87 5.75 -27.37
CA ILE A 83 -9.23 4.60 -26.54
C ILE A 83 -8.05 4.15 -25.67
N GLY A 84 -6.83 4.09 -26.22
CA GLY A 84 -5.62 3.75 -25.48
C GLY A 84 -5.32 4.73 -24.32
N ILE A 85 -5.55 6.03 -24.52
CA ILE A 85 -5.40 7.05 -23.47
C ILE A 85 -6.46 6.87 -22.38
N SER A 86 -7.72 6.65 -22.75
CA SER A 86 -8.81 6.41 -21.79
C SER A 86 -8.56 5.16 -20.94
N ILE A 87 -8.04 4.08 -21.53
CA ILE A 87 -7.70 2.85 -20.81
C ILE A 87 -6.53 3.10 -19.83
N LYS A 88 -5.49 3.83 -20.25
CA LYS A 88 -4.38 4.23 -19.36
C LYS A 88 -4.87 5.06 -18.18
N ALA A 89 -5.76 6.03 -18.42
CA ALA A 89 -6.34 6.85 -17.37
C ALA A 89 -7.18 6.03 -16.39
N ALA A 90 -8.02 5.13 -16.89
CA ALA A 90 -8.82 4.22 -16.06
C ALA A 90 -7.92 3.32 -15.19
N VAL A 91 -6.82 2.80 -15.75
CA VAL A 91 -5.85 1.98 -15.04
C VAL A 91 -5.19 2.75 -13.88
N ILE A 92 -4.77 3.99 -14.12
CA ILE A 92 -4.18 4.85 -13.08
C ILE A 92 -5.17 5.13 -11.95
N ILE A 93 -6.44 5.39 -12.29
CA ILE A 93 -7.48 5.63 -11.28
C ILE A 93 -7.69 4.37 -10.44
N VAL A 94 -7.86 3.21 -11.06
CA VAL A 94 -8.09 1.93 -10.37
C VAL A 94 -6.88 1.52 -9.52
N SER A 95 -5.65 1.77 -9.98
CA SER A 95 -4.44 1.46 -9.20
C SER A 95 -4.25 2.38 -8.00
N THR A 96 -4.66 3.65 -8.11
CA THR A 96 -4.43 4.65 -7.05
C THR A 96 -5.55 4.66 -6.00
N LEU A 97 -6.77 4.31 -6.39
CA LEU A 97 -7.95 4.35 -5.52
C LEU A 97 -7.78 3.60 -4.18
N PRO A 98 -7.25 2.37 -4.12
CA PRO A 98 -7.13 1.64 -2.86
C PRO A 98 -6.12 2.27 -1.89
N ILE A 99 -5.05 2.87 -2.42
CA ILE A 99 -4.06 3.59 -1.60
C ILE A 99 -4.69 4.85 -0.99
N ILE A 100 -5.48 5.58 -1.77
CA ILE A 100 -6.24 6.75 -1.29
C ILE A 100 -7.23 6.33 -0.20
N LEU A 101 -7.93 5.21 -0.38
CA LEU A 101 -8.87 4.69 0.62
C LEU A 101 -8.17 4.26 1.92
N LEU A 102 -6.94 3.73 1.85
CA LEU A 102 -6.14 3.38 3.03
C LEU A 102 -5.63 4.61 3.80
N TYR A 103 -5.39 5.72 3.12
CA TYR A 103 -4.84 6.95 3.71
C TYR A 103 -5.59 7.45 4.97
N PRO A 104 -6.93 7.64 4.98
CA PRO A 104 -7.64 8.11 6.18
C PRO A 104 -7.55 7.14 7.36
N PHE A 105 -7.47 5.83 7.11
CA PHE A 105 -7.30 4.83 8.17
C PHE A 105 -5.91 4.91 8.80
N LEU A 106 -4.92 5.37 8.06
CA LEU A 106 -3.54 5.47 8.50
C LEU A 106 -3.22 6.84 9.10
N GLN A 107 -3.83 7.90 8.58
CA GLN A 107 -3.72 9.27 9.09
C GLN A 107 -3.99 9.34 10.60
N LYS A 108 -4.98 8.60 11.12
CA LYS A 108 -5.29 8.58 12.56
C LYS A 108 -4.14 8.06 13.43
N TYR A 109 -3.28 7.18 12.93
CA TYR A 109 -2.14 6.63 13.67
C TYR A 109 -0.93 7.59 13.62
N PHE A 110 -0.73 8.28 12.50
CA PHE A 110 0.32 9.29 12.36
C PHE A 110 0.04 10.54 13.22
N VAL A 111 -1.21 11.02 13.24
CA VAL A 111 -1.60 12.20 14.05
C VAL A 111 -1.44 11.91 15.54
N LYS A 112 -1.78 10.70 16.02
CA LYS A 112 -1.58 10.29 17.42
C LYS A 112 -0.11 10.16 17.81
N GLY A 113 0.76 9.74 16.89
CA GLY A 113 2.21 9.67 17.14
C GLY A 113 2.85 11.05 17.28
N LEU A 114 2.42 12.01 16.45
CA LEU A 114 2.91 13.40 16.49
C LEU A 114 2.45 14.14 17.76
N THR A 115 1.19 13.97 18.18
CA THR A 115 0.68 14.66 19.37
C THR A 115 1.34 14.20 20.67
N ILE A 116 1.83 12.96 20.75
CA ILE A 116 2.62 12.49 21.91
C ILE A 116 4.02 13.16 21.96
N GLY A 117 4.59 13.50 20.80
CA GLY A 117 5.87 14.20 20.71
C GLY A 117 5.78 15.72 20.98
N SER A 118 4.69 16.36 20.57
CA SER A 118 4.52 17.83 20.69
C SER A 118 4.15 18.35 22.08
N VAL A 119 3.71 17.50 23.02
CA VAL A 119 3.33 17.93 24.38
C VAL A 119 4.53 17.88 25.35
N LYS A 120 5.71 17.45 24.87
CA LYS A 120 6.97 17.45 25.64
C LYS A 120 7.92 18.61 25.28
N GLY A 121 7.46 19.56 24.46
CA GLY A 121 8.13 20.83 24.20
C GLY A 121 7.62 21.93 25.11
#